data_AF-A0A3B1CEI9-F1
#
_entry.id   AF-A0A3B1CEI9-F1
#
_cell.length_a   1.000
_cell.length_b   1.000
_cell.length_c   1.000
_cell.angle_alpha   90.00
_cell.angle_beta   90.00
_cell.angle_gamma   90.00
#
_symmetry.space_group_name_H-M   'P 1'
#
loop_
_entity.id
_entity.type
_entity.pdbx_description
1 polymer ?
#
loop_
_entity_poly.entity_id
_entity_poly.type
_entity_poly.pdbx_seq_one_letter_code
_entity_poly.pdbx_strand_id
1 'polypeptide(L)'
;MMNNIVIGLLIVNVVGTIVFWTRDKHLLYALYSVTILSFFVVTVYEDYTPEWKDYQRQYVKLLIDKESDAQKKEDLENFPISIKQIWNKELKIADRCTTCHLGVDNPDMADARQPFKYHPAAHVKDDGMIIHDFNEIGCTICHQGQGLATSEHLAHAFHVPHWDLPMYPIGKEGMVQASCPECHDELSSPMDFRLLEGAEMITDSREFADGDNEMEIECRECHTYYGVGEVLAPDLTAFGETTEHEFEATHIMNYVEGNKTKYEWTIQHFMNPQKITPDDEELGMEETIMPNFEMSREQAHKLTVWVFSMKESTVPVKYRYRPAAPQASSKPSVAEQIAGLYTPEEFAALSKGEKLFLRTNCWICHTIRGKGGKLGPDLTKVGKKRDEAWMLKHFKDPRSVTQKSFMPKFNLTDEQMRELVVYLQTLR
;
A
#
# COMPACT_ATOMS: atom_id res chain seq x y z
N MET A 1 27.57 -6.19 20.40
CA MET A 1 28.83 -6.38 21.17
C MET A 1 29.34 -5.06 21.78
N MET A 2 29.33 -3.93 21.06
CA MET A 2 29.73 -2.61 21.59
C MET A 2 28.94 -2.13 22.82
N ASN A 3 27.63 -2.27 22.85
CA ASN A 3 26.83 -1.84 24.02
C ASN A 3 27.33 -2.47 25.34
N ASN A 4 27.78 -3.72 25.29
CA ASN A 4 28.31 -4.40 26.48
C ASN A 4 29.69 -3.86 26.88
N ILE A 5 30.50 -3.42 25.91
CA ILE A 5 31.80 -2.78 26.16
C ILE A 5 31.58 -1.40 26.78
N VAL A 6 30.64 -0.61 26.24
CA VAL A 6 30.30 0.72 26.76
C VAL A 6 29.73 0.64 28.16
N ILE A 7 28.78 -0.28 28.41
CA ILE A 7 28.22 -0.52 29.73
C ILE A 7 29.31 -1.00 30.70
N GLY A 8 30.18 -1.91 30.26
CA GLY A 8 31.31 -2.38 31.06
C GLY A 8 32.25 -1.24 31.47
N LEU A 9 32.61 -0.36 30.54
CA LEU A 9 33.40 0.84 30.82
C LEU A 9 32.70 1.76 31.81
N LEU A 10 31.40 2.04 31.64
CA LEU A 10 30.64 2.88 32.58
C LEU A 10 30.62 2.28 34.00
N ILE A 11 30.40 0.97 34.14
CA ILE A 11 30.43 0.27 35.43
C ILE A 11 31.82 0.42 36.08
N VAL A 12 32.90 0.20 35.32
CA VAL A 12 34.28 0.37 35.81
C VAL A 12 34.54 1.79 36.30
N ASN A 13 34.01 2.81 35.61
CA ASN A 13 34.12 4.20 36.04
C ASN A 13 33.34 4.48 37.31
N VAL A 14 32.10 3.98 37.44
CA VAL A 14 31.30 4.17 38.65
C VAL A 14 31.97 3.50 39.85
N VAL A 15 32.42 2.25 39.71
CA VAL A 15 33.14 1.53 40.77
C VAL A 15 34.46 2.24 41.09
N GLY A 16 35.21 2.65 40.07
CA GLY A 16 36.45 3.41 40.24
C GLY A 16 36.24 4.71 41.00
N THR A 17 35.15 5.43 40.73
CA THR A 17 34.76 6.65 41.45
C THR A 17 34.53 6.34 42.93
N ILE A 18 33.72 5.32 43.24
CA ILE A 18 33.41 4.95 44.63
C ILE A 18 34.68 4.55 45.40
N VAL A 19 35.59 3.81 44.76
CA VAL A 19 36.79 3.26 45.42
C VAL A 19 37.91 4.29 45.56
N PHE A 20 38.15 5.11 44.53
CA PHE A 20 39.34 5.95 44.44
C PHE A 20 39.10 7.43 44.74
N TRP A 21 37.86 7.92 44.77
CA TRP A 21 37.54 9.34 45.02
C TRP A 21 38.19 9.92 46.28
N THR A 22 38.19 9.16 47.38
CA THR A 22 38.78 9.57 48.65
C THR A 22 40.19 9.04 48.88
N ARG A 23 40.62 8.03 48.10
CA ARG A 23 41.90 7.34 48.29
C ARG A 23 43.00 7.84 47.36
N ASP A 24 42.72 7.98 46.07
CA ASP A 24 43.70 8.38 45.06
C ASP A 24 43.01 8.98 43.83
N LYS A 25 43.01 10.31 43.76
CA LYS A 25 42.39 11.05 42.66
C LYS A 25 43.18 10.91 41.36
N HIS A 26 44.49 10.65 41.41
CA HIS A 26 45.31 10.51 40.20
C HIS A 26 44.97 9.22 39.47
N LEU A 27 44.81 8.11 40.20
CA LEU A 27 44.37 6.84 39.61
C LEU A 27 42.96 6.96 39.00
N LEU A 28 42.07 7.69 39.66
CA LEU A 28 40.74 7.98 39.15
C LEU A 28 40.78 8.77 37.84
N TYR A 29 41.59 9.85 37.76
CA TYR A 29 41.75 10.60 36.51
C TYR A 29 42.39 9.78 35.38
N ALA A 30 43.34 8.90 35.70
CA ALA A 30 43.92 7.99 34.72
C ALA A 30 42.85 7.03 34.16
N LEU A 31 41.98 6.48 35.03
CA LEU A 31 40.89 5.59 34.64
C LEU A 31 39.87 6.28 33.73
N TYR A 32 39.46 7.52 34.03
CA TYR A 32 38.60 8.30 33.15
C TYR A 32 39.28 8.60 31.80
N SER A 33 40.57 8.94 31.82
CA SER A 33 41.32 9.24 30.59
C SER A 33 41.40 8.02 29.68
N VAL A 34 41.66 6.84 30.24
CA VAL A 34 41.64 5.57 29.50
C VAL A 34 40.25 5.26 28.93
N THR A 35 39.19 5.56 29.70
CA THR A 35 37.81 5.38 29.24
C THR A 35 37.49 6.28 28.05
N ILE A 36 37.82 7.57 28.14
CA ILE A 36 37.61 8.52 27.03
C ILE A 36 38.40 8.08 25.80
N LEU A 37 39.65 7.68 25.97
CA LEU A 37 40.47 7.15 24.88
C LEU A 37 39.86 5.88 24.27
N SER A 38 39.32 4.98 25.09
CA SER A 38 38.65 3.76 24.62
C SER A 38 37.41 4.11 23.81
N PHE A 39 36.58 5.05 24.27
CA PHE A 39 35.43 5.50 23.50
C PHE A 39 35.84 6.13 22.17
N PHE A 40 36.87 6.99 22.18
CA PHE A 40 37.39 7.57 20.94
C PHE A 40 37.84 6.50 19.95
N VAL A 41 38.60 5.49 20.42
CA VAL A 41 39.04 4.37 19.57
C VAL A 41 37.86 3.57 19.04
N VAL A 42 36.85 3.28 19.87
CA VAL A 42 35.64 2.55 19.44
C VAL A 42 34.86 3.35 18.40
N THR A 43 34.63 4.65 18.61
CA THR A 43 33.91 5.51 17.67
C THR A 43 34.67 5.66 16.35
N VAL A 44 35.99 5.84 16.40
CA VAL A 44 36.82 5.86 15.18
C VAL A 44 36.73 4.51 14.48
N TYR A 45 36.80 3.39 15.20
CA TYR A 45 36.66 2.08 14.59
C TYR A 45 35.31 1.93 13.89
N GLU A 46 34.20 2.29 14.54
CA GLU A 46 32.86 2.29 13.96
C GLU A 46 32.75 3.14 12.69
N ASP A 47 33.28 4.36 12.73
CA ASP A 47 33.26 5.29 11.59
C ASP A 47 34.11 4.80 10.41
N TYR A 48 35.21 4.08 10.70
CA TYR A 48 36.07 3.51 9.67
C TYR A 48 35.57 2.15 9.14
N THR A 49 34.72 1.44 9.87
CA THR A 49 34.13 0.16 9.45
C THR A 49 32.60 0.18 9.41
N PRO A 50 31.98 1.10 8.63
CA PRO A 50 30.54 1.11 8.47
C PRO A 50 30.09 -0.11 7.67
N GLU A 51 28.89 -0.57 7.98
CA GLU A 51 28.24 -1.78 7.45
C GLU A 51 28.31 -1.89 5.91
N TRP A 52 28.06 -0.78 5.20
CA TRP A 52 28.07 -0.75 3.74
C TRP A 52 29.39 -1.21 3.10
N LYS A 53 30.55 -1.01 3.77
CA LYS A 53 31.85 -1.47 3.26
C LYS A 53 31.91 -2.99 3.16
N ASP A 54 31.24 -3.69 4.07
CA ASP A 54 31.23 -5.16 4.07
C ASP A 54 30.41 -5.71 2.89
N TYR A 55 29.33 -5.03 2.49
CA TYR A 55 28.61 -5.38 1.28
C TYR A 55 29.48 -5.19 0.03
N GLN A 56 30.23 -4.09 -0.09
CA GLN A 56 31.11 -3.86 -1.24
C GLN A 56 32.24 -4.89 -1.31
N ARG A 57 32.87 -5.22 -0.17
CA ARG A 57 33.90 -6.27 -0.11
C ARG A 57 33.35 -7.64 -0.52
N GLN A 58 32.15 -7.98 -0.07
CA GLN A 58 31.48 -9.22 -0.47
C GLN A 58 31.17 -9.24 -1.96
N TYR A 59 30.69 -8.14 -2.53
CA TYR A 59 30.44 -8.01 -3.96
C TYR A 59 31.72 -8.21 -4.78
N VAL A 60 32.80 -7.51 -4.44
CA VAL A 60 34.10 -7.65 -5.11
C VAL A 60 34.61 -9.08 -5.04
N LYS A 61 34.50 -9.73 -3.87
CA LYS A 61 34.88 -11.13 -3.71
C LYS A 61 34.08 -12.06 -4.64
N LEU A 62 32.76 -11.84 -4.75
CA LEU A 62 31.92 -12.62 -5.67
C LEU A 62 32.34 -12.46 -7.13
N LEU A 63 32.76 -11.26 -7.54
CA LEU A 63 33.27 -11.04 -8.90
C LEU A 63 34.63 -11.72 -9.12
N ILE A 64 35.56 -11.62 -8.16
CA ILE A 64 36.86 -12.29 -8.24
C ILE A 64 36.72 -13.81 -8.34
N ASP A 65 35.77 -14.39 -7.59
CA ASP A 65 35.48 -15.82 -7.59
C ASP A 65 34.91 -16.29 -8.94
N LYS A 66 34.20 -15.41 -9.66
CA LYS A 66 33.65 -15.69 -11.00
C LYS A 66 34.62 -15.40 -12.15
N GLU A 67 35.59 -14.52 -11.93
CA GLU A 67 36.55 -14.14 -12.96
C GLU A 67 37.62 -15.22 -13.14
N SER A 68 38.10 -15.38 -14.37
CA SER A 68 39.17 -16.32 -14.72
C SER A 68 40.44 -15.61 -15.16
N ASP A 69 40.33 -14.39 -15.66
CA ASP A 69 41.44 -13.56 -16.10
C ASP A 69 42.21 -12.95 -14.91
N ALA A 70 43.53 -13.12 -14.91
CA ALA A 70 44.38 -12.67 -13.81
C ALA A 70 44.47 -11.14 -13.69
N GLN A 71 44.45 -10.42 -14.83
CA GLN A 71 44.53 -8.95 -14.83
C GLN A 71 43.23 -8.35 -14.29
N LYS A 72 42.08 -8.89 -14.73
CA LYS A 72 40.78 -8.44 -14.21
C LYS A 72 40.60 -8.72 -12.72
N LYS A 73 41.18 -9.81 -12.21
CA LYS A 73 41.21 -10.06 -10.75
C LYS A 73 42.01 -8.99 -10.01
N GLU A 74 43.18 -8.63 -10.51
CA GLU A 74 43.98 -7.54 -9.93
C GLU A 74 43.22 -6.20 -9.97
N ASP A 75 42.50 -5.92 -11.07
CA ASP A 75 41.66 -4.72 -11.18
C ASP A 75 40.52 -4.73 -10.15
N LEU A 76 39.87 -5.88 -9.94
CA LEU A 76 38.82 -6.07 -8.94
C LEU A 76 39.34 -5.96 -7.50
N GLU A 77 40.56 -6.43 -7.21
CA GLU A 77 41.20 -6.24 -5.91
C GLU A 77 41.43 -4.76 -5.58
N ASN A 78 41.61 -3.93 -6.61
CA ASN A 78 41.74 -2.48 -6.50
C ASN A 78 40.41 -1.72 -6.61
N PHE A 79 39.27 -2.42 -6.61
CA PHE A 79 37.95 -1.80 -6.74
C PHE A 79 37.71 -0.74 -5.65
N PRO A 80 37.32 0.50 -6.00
CA PRO A 80 37.22 1.60 -5.05
C PRO A 80 36.02 1.41 -4.12
N ILE A 81 36.29 1.12 -2.85
CA ILE A 81 35.26 1.04 -1.81
C ILE A 81 34.84 2.45 -1.40
N SER A 82 33.67 2.88 -1.86
CA SER A 82 33.16 4.24 -1.65
C SER A 82 31.64 4.28 -1.67
N ILE A 83 31.06 5.31 -1.05
CA ILE A 83 29.62 5.57 -1.12
C ILE A 83 29.28 5.93 -2.56
N LYS A 84 28.28 5.23 -3.12
CA LYS A 84 27.67 5.59 -4.39
C LYS A 84 26.44 6.43 -4.11
N GLN A 85 26.33 7.59 -4.74
CA GLN A 85 25.18 8.47 -4.58
C GLN A 85 24.64 8.87 -5.95
N ILE A 86 23.36 8.62 -6.14
CA ILE A 86 22.55 9.11 -7.25
C ILE A 86 21.86 10.38 -6.77
N TRP A 87 21.91 11.43 -7.60
CA TRP A 87 21.22 12.69 -7.34
C TRP A 87 20.44 13.11 -8.57
N ASN A 88 19.13 12.84 -8.56
CA ASN A 88 18.22 13.27 -9.61
C ASN A 88 17.50 14.54 -9.17
N LYS A 89 17.87 15.68 -9.75
CA LYS A 89 17.31 17.00 -9.40
C LYS A 89 15.85 17.16 -9.79
N GLU A 90 15.43 16.53 -10.89
CA GLU A 90 14.11 16.72 -11.46
C GLU A 90 13.07 15.86 -10.75
N LEU A 91 13.46 14.66 -10.33
CA LEU A 91 12.69 13.79 -9.45
C LEU A 91 12.85 14.14 -7.96
N LYS A 92 13.82 15.01 -7.63
CA LYS A 92 14.21 15.38 -6.25
C LYS A 92 14.64 14.18 -5.40
N ILE A 93 15.34 13.23 -6.02
CA ILE A 93 15.77 11.98 -5.37
C ILE A 93 17.26 12.06 -5.04
N ALA A 94 17.59 11.77 -3.78
CA ALA A 94 18.94 11.46 -3.34
C ALA A 94 18.99 10.02 -2.84
N ASP A 95 19.76 9.18 -3.51
CA ASP A 95 19.72 7.73 -3.31
C ASP A 95 21.13 7.14 -3.21
N ARG A 96 21.35 6.26 -2.24
CA ARG A 96 22.62 5.57 -1.96
C ARG A 96 22.45 4.05 -1.92
N CYS A 97 21.30 3.52 -2.34
CA CYS A 97 21.01 2.08 -2.29
C CYS A 97 22.05 1.26 -3.08
N THR A 98 22.55 1.78 -4.21
CA THR A 98 23.62 1.15 -5.00
C THR A 98 24.97 1.08 -4.31
N THR A 99 25.13 1.70 -3.13
CA THR A 99 26.30 1.47 -2.26
C THR A 99 26.35 0.02 -1.77
N CYS A 100 25.19 -0.58 -1.48
CA CYS A 100 25.08 -1.98 -1.05
C CYS A 100 24.56 -2.89 -2.17
N HIS A 101 23.61 -2.40 -2.98
CA HIS A 101 23.00 -3.12 -4.12
C HIS A 101 23.82 -2.97 -5.41
N LEU A 102 25.10 -3.34 -5.34
CA LEU A 102 26.08 -3.12 -6.41
C LEU A 102 25.86 -3.98 -7.67
N GLY A 103 25.06 -5.04 -7.58
CA GLY A 103 24.83 -5.96 -8.69
C GLY A 103 23.63 -5.59 -9.56
N VAL A 104 22.89 -4.53 -9.22
CA VAL A 104 21.62 -4.16 -9.86
C VAL A 104 21.72 -3.99 -11.38
N ASP A 105 22.86 -3.50 -11.86
CA ASP A 105 23.18 -3.21 -13.26
C ASP A 105 24.23 -4.15 -13.85
N ASN A 106 24.60 -5.23 -13.14
CA ASN A 106 25.59 -6.21 -13.58
C ASN A 106 24.95 -7.55 -13.96
N PRO A 107 24.83 -7.89 -15.26
CA PRO A 107 24.25 -9.15 -15.72
C PRO A 107 24.95 -10.41 -15.18
N ASP A 108 26.25 -10.34 -14.87
CA ASP A 108 27.01 -11.47 -14.30
C ASP A 108 26.49 -11.88 -12.91
N MET A 109 25.63 -11.06 -12.31
CA MET A 109 25.04 -11.26 -11.01
C MET A 109 23.59 -11.77 -11.05
N ALA A 110 23.13 -12.27 -12.20
CA ALA A 110 21.80 -12.87 -12.35
C ALA A 110 21.51 -13.99 -11.34
N ASP A 111 22.49 -14.85 -11.07
CA ASP A 111 22.37 -15.98 -10.13
C ASP A 111 22.76 -15.62 -8.69
N ALA A 112 23.15 -14.37 -8.42
CA ALA A 112 23.57 -13.96 -7.09
C ALA A 112 22.37 -13.86 -6.13
N ARG A 113 22.63 -14.05 -4.84
CA ARG A 113 21.64 -13.78 -3.78
C ARG A 113 21.53 -12.28 -3.54
N GLN A 114 20.38 -11.84 -3.03
CA GLN A 114 20.23 -10.47 -2.51
C GLN A 114 21.29 -10.18 -1.43
N PRO A 115 21.82 -8.94 -1.37
CA PRO A 115 21.45 -7.75 -2.16
C PRO A 115 22.17 -7.61 -3.52
N PHE A 116 23.00 -8.58 -3.92
CA PHE A 116 23.87 -8.46 -5.09
C PHE A 116 23.24 -8.93 -6.40
N LYS A 117 21.95 -9.28 -6.38
CA LYS A 117 21.29 -9.88 -7.55
C LYS A 117 21.07 -8.84 -8.65
N TYR A 118 21.28 -9.23 -9.90
CA TYR A 118 20.93 -8.43 -11.07
C TYR A 118 19.43 -8.15 -11.11
N HIS A 119 19.06 -6.93 -11.53
CA HIS A 119 17.66 -6.54 -11.64
C HIS A 119 17.10 -6.92 -13.02
N PRO A 120 16.19 -7.89 -13.12
CA PRO A 120 15.67 -8.36 -14.40
C PRO A 120 14.85 -7.29 -15.15
N ALA A 121 14.22 -6.37 -14.41
CA ALA A 121 13.51 -5.22 -14.97
C ALA A 121 14.41 -4.00 -15.21
N ALA A 122 15.74 -4.15 -15.19
CA ALA A 122 16.60 -3.22 -15.93
C ALA A 122 16.34 -3.50 -17.42
N HIS A 123 15.25 -2.94 -17.95
CA HIS A 123 14.75 -3.26 -19.29
C HIS A 123 15.75 -2.76 -20.34
N VAL A 124 16.75 -3.58 -20.65
CA VAL A 124 17.51 -3.47 -21.89
C VAL A 124 16.63 -4.11 -22.95
N LYS A 125 16.08 -3.30 -23.85
CA LYS A 125 15.38 -3.79 -25.03
C LYS A 125 16.33 -4.59 -25.93
N ASP A 126 15.77 -5.41 -26.81
CA ASP A 126 16.54 -6.14 -27.83
C ASP A 126 17.38 -5.22 -28.75
N ASP A 127 17.00 -3.95 -28.87
CA ASP A 127 17.73 -2.90 -29.61
C ASP A 127 18.84 -2.22 -28.79
N GLY A 128 19.07 -2.65 -27.55
CA GLY A 128 20.07 -2.11 -26.62
C GLY A 128 19.62 -0.87 -25.86
N MET A 129 18.38 -0.39 -26.03
CA MET A 129 17.88 0.75 -25.27
C MET A 129 17.51 0.36 -23.84
N ILE A 130 18.03 1.11 -22.87
CA ILE A 130 17.62 1.01 -21.46
C ILE A 130 16.33 1.83 -21.27
N ILE A 131 15.23 1.18 -20.89
CA ILE A 131 13.94 1.85 -20.59
C ILE A 131 13.93 2.44 -19.18
N HIS A 132 14.66 1.82 -18.24
CA HIS A 132 14.80 2.27 -16.86
C HIS A 132 16.28 2.27 -16.46
N ASP A 133 16.91 3.45 -16.43
CA ASP A 133 18.28 3.60 -15.91
C ASP A 133 18.25 3.93 -14.42
N PHE A 134 18.46 2.91 -13.59
CA PHE A 134 18.45 3.06 -12.14
C PHE A 134 19.57 3.94 -11.61
N ASN A 135 20.67 4.08 -12.34
CA ASN A 135 21.78 4.96 -11.96
C ASN A 135 21.46 6.44 -12.21
N GLU A 136 20.43 6.76 -13.00
CA GLU A 136 19.93 8.12 -13.20
C GLU A 136 18.66 8.42 -12.39
N ILE A 137 17.76 7.45 -12.29
CA ILE A 137 16.43 7.63 -11.69
C ILE A 137 16.48 7.49 -10.15
N GLY A 138 17.29 6.56 -9.64
CA GLY A 138 17.30 6.16 -8.23
C GLY A 138 16.34 5.00 -7.92
N CYS A 139 16.50 4.40 -6.74
CA CYS A 139 15.76 3.21 -6.33
C CYS A 139 14.49 3.54 -5.54
N THR A 140 14.56 4.60 -4.74
CA THR A 140 13.49 5.06 -3.83
C THR A 140 12.20 5.50 -4.54
N ILE A 141 12.25 5.91 -5.81
CA ILE A 141 11.02 6.21 -6.57
C ILE A 141 10.13 4.98 -6.76
N CYS A 142 10.74 3.80 -6.88
CA CYS A 142 10.01 2.56 -7.03
C CYS A 142 9.78 1.91 -5.66
N HIS A 143 10.85 1.83 -4.86
CA HIS A 143 10.88 1.02 -3.64
C HIS A 143 10.45 1.76 -2.37
N GLN A 144 10.38 3.10 -2.37
CA GLN A 144 10.35 3.92 -1.14
C GLN A 144 11.57 3.67 -0.24
N GLY A 145 11.49 4.02 1.04
CA GLY A 145 12.60 3.96 2.00
C GLY A 145 13.38 5.26 2.10
N GLN A 146 14.52 5.20 2.79
CA GLN A 146 15.38 6.35 3.09
C GLN A 146 16.66 6.33 2.25
N GLY A 147 16.61 6.93 1.06
CA GLY A 147 17.70 6.89 0.09
C GLY A 147 19.05 7.47 0.57
N LEU A 148 19.07 8.35 1.56
CA LEU A 148 20.31 8.93 2.11
C LEU A 148 21.03 8.04 3.12
N ALA A 149 20.36 7.01 3.64
CA ALA A 149 20.95 6.13 4.65
C ALA A 149 22.02 5.21 4.05
N THR A 150 22.93 4.76 4.91
CA THR A 150 24.03 3.86 4.53
C THR A 150 24.10 2.62 5.43
N SER A 151 23.04 2.36 6.20
CA SER A 151 22.83 1.13 6.97
C SER A 151 21.53 0.48 6.51
N GLU A 152 21.45 -0.85 6.60
CA GLU A 152 20.30 -1.62 6.11
C GLU A 152 18.99 -1.14 6.77
N HIS A 153 18.97 -1.09 8.10
CA HIS A 153 17.79 -0.74 8.88
C HIS A 153 17.25 0.66 8.54
N LEU A 154 18.14 1.65 8.45
CA LEU A 154 17.72 3.02 8.15
C LEU A 154 17.31 3.16 6.69
N ALA A 155 18.01 2.53 5.74
CA ALA A 155 17.71 2.63 4.31
C ALA A 155 16.35 2.00 3.98
N HIS A 156 16.05 0.83 4.55
CA HIS A 156 14.74 0.19 4.37
C HIS A 156 13.64 0.88 5.19
N ALA A 157 14.01 1.61 6.24
CA ALA A 157 13.12 2.41 7.07
C ALA A 157 11.94 1.67 7.73
N PHE A 158 11.99 0.34 7.83
CA PHE A 158 11.01 -0.43 8.59
C PHE A 158 11.13 -0.10 10.08
N HIS A 159 10.04 0.39 10.68
CA HIS A 159 9.97 0.74 12.11
C HIS A 159 10.98 1.82 12.55
N VAL A 160 11.42 2.66 11.62
CA VAL A 160 12.25 3.82 11.94
C VAL A 160 11.34 4.93 12.48
N PRO A 161 11.54 5.41 13.71
CA PRO A 161 10.74 6.51 14.25
C PRO A 161 10.86 7.76 13.36
N HIS A 162 9.73 8.42 13.12
CA HIS A 162 9.65 9.69 12.39
C HIS A 162 10.06 9.61 10.90
N TRP A 163 10.01 8.41 10.29
CA TRP A 163 10.13 8.26 8.85
C TRP A 163 8.80 7.86 8.24
N ASP A 164 8.35 8.60 7.23
CA ASP A 164 6.97 8.54 6.75
C ASP A 164 6.72 7.45 5.69
N LEU A 165 7.77 7.06 4.98
CA LEU A 165 7.71 6.19 3.79
C LEU A 165 8.71 5.03 3.93
N PRO A 166 8.40 4.00 4.73
CA PRO A 166 9.21 2.79 4.76
C PRO A 166 9.29 2.17 3.36
N MET A 167 10.34 1.41 3.10
CA MET A 167 10.45 0.68 1.85
C MET A 167 9.28 -0.28 1.69
N TYR A 168 8.75 -0.44 0.48
CA TYR A 168 7.75 -1.46 0.23
C TYR A 168 8.30 -2.86 0.56
N PRO A 169 7.49 -3.75 1.16
CA PRO A 169 7.87 -5.14 1.37
C PRO A 169 8.41 -5.78 0.08
N ILE A 170 9.68 -6.24 0.13
CA ILE A 170 10.34 -6.90 -1.00
C ILE A 170 10.04 -8.40 -0.94
N GLY A 171 9.53 -8.95 -2.04
CA GLY A 171 9.19 -10.38 -2.16
C GLY A 171 8.55 -10.70 -3.51
N LYS A 172 8.10 -11.95 -3.68
CA LYS A 172 7.38 -12.40 -4.89
C LYS A 172 6.02 -11.72 -5.09
N GLU A 173 5.60 -10.91 -4.13
CA GLU A 173 4.26 -10.33 -4.07
C GLU A 173 4.17 -8.98 -4.81
N GLY A 174 5.26 -8.43 -5.35
CA GLY A 174 5.20 -7.35 -6.34
C GLY A 174 4.72 -5.98 -5.82
N MET A 175 4.79 -5.72 -4.51
CA MET A 175 4.33 -4.44 -3.91
C MET A 175 4.99 -3.19 -4.52
N VAL A 176 6.25 -3.30 -4.96
CA VAL A 176 6.98 -2.24 -5.67
C VAL A 176 6.23 -1.74 -6.92
N GLN A 177 5.40 -2.58 -7.54
CA GLN A 177 4.63 -2.20 -8.73
C GLN A 177 3.53 -1.18 -8.43
N ALA A 178 3.22 -0.92 -7.16
CA ALA A 178 2.36 0.20 -6.76
C ALA A 178 2.93 1.56 -7.22
N SER A 179 4.24 1.68 -7.44
CA SER A 179 4.86 2.92 -7.94
C SER A 179 4.83 3.04 -9.46
N CYS A 180 4.56 1.96 -10.20
CA CYS A 180 4.57 1.99 -11.66
C CYS A 180 3.62 3.06 -12.26
N PRO A 181 2.40 3.26 -11.74
CA PRO A 181 1.48 4.28 -12.26
C PRO A 181 1.95 5.73 -12.06
N GLU A 182 2.99 5.99 -11.27
CA GLU A 182 3.58 7.33 -11.17
C GLU A 182 4.21 7.76 -12.49
N CYS A 183 4.72 6.81 -13.29
CA CYS A 183 5.29 7.07 -14.62
C CYS A 183 4.38 6.54 -15.74
N HIS A 184 3.67 5.44 -15.52
CA HIS A 184 2.86 4.75 -16.53
C HIS A 184 1.37 5.05 -16.36
N ASP A 185 0.90 6.13 -17.00
CA ASP A 185 -0.48 6.62 -16.87
C ASP A 185 -1.53 5.59 -17.32
N GLU A 186 -1.16 4.64 -18.17
CA GLU A 186 -2.01 3.54 -18.61
C GLU A 186 -2.36 2.54 -17.50
N LEU A 187 -1.55 2.46 -16.44
CA LEU A 187 -1.76 1.51 -15.35
C LEU A 187 -2.80 2.01 -14.34
N SER A 188 -2.90 3.32 -14.13
CA SER A 188 -3.93 3.94 -13.28
C SER A 188 -5.23 4.25 -14.02
N SER A 189 -5.20 4.26 -15.35
CA SER A 189 -6.37 4.59 -16.16
C SER A 189 -7.41 3.45 -16.14
N PRO A 190 -8.72 3.77 -16.07
CA PRO A 190 -9.82 2.78 -16.15
C PRO A 190 -10.01 2.19 -17.56
N MET A 191 -9.01 2.33 -18.43
CA MET A 191 -9.07 1.87 -19.81
C MET A 191 -8.28 0.57 -19.94
N ASP A 192 -8.79 -0.32 -20.78
CA ASP A 192 -8.14 -1.57 -21.14
C ASP A 192 -6.88 -1.27 -21.98
N PHE A 193 -5.75 -1.20 -21.28
CA PHE A 193 -4.43 -1.09 -21.87
C PHE A 193 -3.71 -2.43 -21.77
N ARG A 194 -2.93 -2.73 -22.81
CA ARG A 194 -2.07 -3.93 -22.88
C ARG A 194 -1.25 -4.07 -21.60
N LEU A 195 -1.14 -5.32 -21.13
CA LEU A 195 -0.18 -5.76 -20.12
C LEU A 195 1.22 -5.19 -20.44
N LEU A 196 1.74 -4.39 -19.52
CA LEU A 196 3.13 -3.93 -19.55
C LEU A 196 3.99 -5.04 -18.94
N GLU A 197 4.99 -5.51 -19.69
CA GLU A 197 5.93 -6.52 -19.22
C GLU A 197 6.64 -6.05 -17.95
N GLY A 198 6.64 -6.87 -16.89
CA GLY A 198 7.18 -6.50 -15.57
C GLY A 198 6.19 -5.77 -14.66
N ALA A 199 4.96 -5.48 -15.12
CA ALA A 199 3.89 -4.84 -14.34
C ALA A 199 2.69 -5.78 -14.11
N GLU A 200 2.95 -7.09 -14.00
CA GLU A 200 1.91 -8.12 -13.91
C GLU A 200 1.07 -7.98 -12.65
N MET A 201 1.69 -7.73 -11.49
CA MET A 201 0.99 -7.61 -10.21
C MET A 201 0.04 -6.42 -10.20
N ILE A 202 0.49 -5.23 -10.63
CA ILE A 202 -0.38 -4.05 -10.64
C ILE A 202 -1.51 -4.17 -11.67
N THR A 203 -1.24 -4.81 -12.82
CA THR A 203 -2.27 -5.07 -13.84
C THR A 203 -3.33 -6.03 -13.34
N ASP A 204 -2.91 -7.18 -12.79
CA ASP A 204 -3.78 -8.17 -12.16
C ASP A 204 -4.56 -7.57 -10.98
N SER A 205 -3.93 -6.70 -10.19
CA SER A 205 -4.59 -6.01 -9.08
C SER A 205 -5.70 -5.06 -9.53
N ARG A 206 -5.49 -4.32 -10.63
CA ARG A 206 -6.50 -3.46 -11.25
C ARG A 206 -7.65 -4.29 -11.81
N GLU A 207 -7.36 -5.34 -12.58
CA GLU A 207 -8.38 -6.23 -13.17
C GLU A 207 -9.22 -6.91 -12.09
N PHE A 208 -8.57 -7.36 -11.01
CA PHE A 208 -9.24 -7.89 -9.83
C PHE A 208 -10.16 -6.85 -9.17
N ALA A 209 -9.73 -5.59 -9.05
CA ALA A 209 -10.58 -4.51 -8.53
C ALA A 209 -11.74 -4.13 -9.48
N ASP A 210 -11.58 -4.39 -10.78
CA ASP A 210 -12.52 -4.06 -11.85
C ASP A 210 -13.50 -5.18 -12.19
N GLY A 211 -13.51 -6.25 -11.40
CA GLY A 211 -14.49 -7.33 -11.48
C GLY A 211 -13.98 -8.64 -12.06
N ASP A 212 -12.70 -8.75 -12.44
CA ASP A 212 -12.08 -10.05 -12.75
C ASP A 212 -11.72 -10.79 -11.45
N ASN A 213 -12.77 -11.11 -10.70
CA ASN A 213 -12.68 -11.73 -9.38
C ASN A 213 -13.85 -12.70 -9.16
N GLU A 214 -13.67 -13.62 -8.20
CA GLU A 214 -14.66 -14.66 -7.87
C GLU A 214 -15.95 -14.11 -7.23
N MET A 215 -15.96 -12.82 -6.87
CA MET A 215 -17.08 -12.17 -6.18
C MET A 215 -18.07 -11.53 -7.16
N GLU A 216 -17.72 -11.41 -8.44
CA GLU A 216 -18.48 -10.70 -9.48
C GLU A 216 -18.84 -9.24 -9.10
N ILE A 217 -17.99 -8.59 -8.29
CA ILE A 217 -18.19 -7.21 -7.80
C ILE A 217 -17.04 -6.32 -8.29
N GLU A 218 -17.37 -5.16 -8.84
CA GLU A 218 -16.38 -4.11 -9.12
C GLU A 218 -16.25 -3.22 -7.87
N CYS A 219 -15.03 -2.94 -7.39
CA CYS A 219 -14.83 -2.11 -6.20
C CYS A 219 -15.42 -0.68 -6.36
N ARG A 220 -15.53 -0.21 -7.62
CA ARG A 220 -16.15 1.08 -7.98
C ARG A 220 -17.66 1.13 -7.76
N GLU A 221 -18.33 -0.01 -7.56
CA GLU A 221 -19.75 -0.01 -7.21
C GLU A 221 -20.00 0.63 -5.84
N CYS A 222 -18.98 0.68 -4.97
CA CYS A 222 -19.07 1.31 -3.65
C CYS A 222 -18.08 2.48 -3.49
N HIS A 223 -16.84 2.31 -3.95
CA HIS A 223 -15.79 3.30 -3.79
C HIS A 223 -15.71 4.24 -4.98
N THR A 224 -15.34 5.48 -4.72
CA THR A 224 -14.83 6.38 -5.75
C THR A 224 -13.31 6.27 -5.80
N TYR A 225 -12.74 6.20 -6.99
CA TYR A 225 -11.31 6.45 -7.19
C TYR A 225 -11.07 7.01 -8.59
N TYR A 226 -10.13 7.95 -8.70
CA TYR A 226 -9.88 8.75 -9.90
C TYR A 226 -11.13 9.45 -10.45
N GLY A 227 -12.04 9.85 -9.56
CA GLY A 227 -13.30 10.52 -9.92
C GLY A 227 -14.34 9.60 -10.59
N VAL A 228 -14.13 8.29 -10.57
CA VAL A 228 -15.06 7.29 -11.12
C VAL A 228 -15.52 6.35 -10.00
N GLY A 229 -16.82 6.07 -9.94
CA GLY A 229 -17.44 5.17 -8.97
C GLY A 229 -18.59 5.84 -8.21
N GLU A 230 -19.09 5.16 -7.19
CA GLU A 230 -20.19 5.62 -6.34
C GLU A 230 -19.68 6.23 -5.02
N VAL A 231 -20.51 7.04 -4.35
CA VAL A 231 -20.16 7.79 -3.13
C VAL A 231 -20.59 7.06 -1.84
N LEU A 232 -20.79 5.74 -1.93
CA LEU A 232 -21.25 4.95 -0.78
C LEU A 232 -20.14 4.70 0.23
N ALA A 233 -18.92 4.48 -0.26
CA ALA A 233 -17.72 4.22 0.54
C ALA A 233 -16.68 5.34 0.33
N PRO A 234 -15.62 5.40 1.17
CA PRO A 234 -14.59 6.44 1.06
C PRO A 234 -13.95 6.52 -0.32
N ASP A 235 -13.56 7.74 -0.71
CA ASP A 235 -12.74 7.99 -1.91
C ASP A 235 -11.31 7.47 -1.67
N LEU A 236 -10.84 6.58 -2.53
CA LEU A 236 -9.53 5.94 -2.43
C LEU A 236 -8.46 6.64 -3.26
N THR A 237 -8.79 7.69 -4.02
CA THR A 237 -7.90 8.35 -5.00
C THR A 237 -6.54 8.76 -4.43
N ALA A 238 -6.50 9.17 -3.15
CA ALA A 238 -5.29 9.60 -2.47
C ALA A 238 -4.79 8.58 -1.43
N PHE A 239 -5.33 7.36 -1.41
CA PHE A 239 -5.02 6.38 -0.37
C PHE A 239 -3.51 6.10 -0.31
N GLY A 240 -2.84 6.00 -1.45
CA GLY A 240 -1.40 5.74 -1.53
C GLY A 240 -0.53 6.90 -1.03
N GLU A 241 -1.03 8.13 -1.04
CA GLU A 241 -0.30 9.33 -0.62
C GLU A 241 -0.18 9.46 0.88
N THR A 242 -1.17 8.96 1.61
CA THR A 242 -1.23 9.04 3.07
C THR A 242 0.01 8.41 3.70
N THR A 243 0.75 9.19 4.46
CA THR A 243 1.92 8.73 5.22
C THR A 243 1.52 7.76 6.33
N GLU A 244 2.47 6.97 6.85
CA GLU A 244 2.21 6.10 8.02
C GLU A 244 1.70 6.93 9.23
N HIS A 245 2.22 8.15 9.42
CA HIS A 245 1.81 9.03 10.50
C HIS A 245 0.36 9.55 10.35
N GLU A 246 0.00 10.04 9.17
CA GLU A 246 -1.38 10.50 8.89
C GLU A 246 -2.38 9.33 8.96
N PHE A 247 -1.94 8.14 8.53
CA PHE A 247 -2.75 6.94 8.58
C PHE A 247 -3.04 6.52 10.03
N GLU A 248 -2.01 6.42 10.88
CA GLU A 248 -2.15 6.10 12.30
C GLU A 248 -2.98 7.15 13.06
N ALA A 249 -2.91 8.43 12.66
CA ALA A 249 -3.70 9.49 13.27
C ALA A 249 -5.21 9.39 12.97
N THR A 250 -5.59 8.67 11.91
CA THR A 250 -6.98 8.58 11.43
C THR A 250 -7.59 7.18 11.59
N HIS A 251 -6.78 6.16 11.88
CA HIS A 251 -7.20 4.76 11.95
C HIS A 251 -6.88 4.10 13.28
N ILE A 252 -7.81 3.25 13.76
CA ILE A 252 -7.60 2.47 14.98
C ILE A 252 -6.70 1.27 14.68
N MET A 253 -5.44 1.33 15.14
CA MET A 253 -4.44 0.28 14.89
C MET A 253 -4.46 -0.88 15.90
N ASN A 254 -5.38 -0.86 16.88
CA ASN A 254 -5.40 -1.85 17.96
C ASN A 254 -5.88 -3.24 17.53
N TYR A 255 -6.63 -3.33 16.43
CA TYR A 255 -7.14 -4.60 15.90
C TYR A 255 -6.20 -5.25 14.86
N VAL A 256 -5.13 -4.55 14.48
CA VAL A 256 -4.12 -5.03 13.54
C VAL A 256 -3.18 -5.99 14.27
N GLU A 257 -3.09 -7.22 13.78
CA GLU A 257 -2.16 -8.23 14.29
C GLU A 257 -0.75 -8.01 13.74
N GLY A 258 0.26 -8.28 14.56
CA GLY A 258 1.66 -8.12 14.16
C GLY A 258 2.11 -6.66 14.17
N ASN A 259 2.77 -6.24 13.09
CA ASN A 259 3.29 -4.89 12.96
C ASN A 259 2.17 -3.92 12.61
N LYS A 260 2.00 -2.86 13.41
CA LYS A 260 0.98 -1.83 13.21
C LYS A 260 1.42 -0.85 12.12
N THR A 261 1.27 -1.25 10.87
CA THR A 261 1.57 -0.40 9.70
C THR A 261 0.32 -0.25 8.84
N LYS A 262 0.29 0.80 8.02
CA LYS A 262 -0.74 1.02 6.99
C LYS A 262 -0.88 -0.21 6.09
N TYR A 263 0.24 -0.82 5.70
CA TYR A 263 0.25 -2.04 4.87
C TYR A 263 -0.48 -3.22 5.55
N GLU A 264 -0.11 -3.56 6.79
CA GLU A 264 -0.75 -4.68 7.50
C GLU A 264 -2.21 -4.38 7.84
N TRP A 265 -2.53 -3.13 8.18
CA TRP A 265 -3.92 -2.70 8.34
C TRP A 265 -4.72 -2.95 7.07
N THR A 266 -4.17 -2.56 5.91
CA THR A 266 -4.88 -2.67 4.61
C THR A 266 -5.15 -4.12 4.23
N ILE A 267 -4.14 -5.00 4.36
CA ILE A 267 -4.31 -6.43 4.10
C ILE A 267 -5.37 -7.02 5.04
N GLN A 268 -5.26 -6.77 6.34
CA GLN A 268 -6.17 -7.37 7.31
C GLN A 268 -7.59 -6.79 7.17
N HIS A 269 -7.72 -5.53 6.75
CA HIS A 269 -9.01 -4.91 6.46
C HIS A 269 -9.68 -5.58 5.26
N PHE A 270 -8.97 -5.84 4.16
CA PHE A 270 -9.52 -6.58 3.03
C PHE A 270 -9.93 -8.02 3.40
N MET A 271 -9.17 -8.68 4.28
CA MET A 271 -9.48 -10.04 4.74
C MET A 271 -10.68 -10.10 5.71
N ASN A 272 -10.80 -9.12 6.61
CA ASN A 272 -11.89 -9.05 7.57
C ASN A 272 -12.16 -7.60 8.02
N PRO A 273 -12.97 -6.84 7.25
CA PRO A 273 -13.11 -5.41 7.45
C PRO A 273 -13.81 -5.08 8.78
N GLN A 274 -14.82 -5.85 9.19
CA GLN A 274 -15.50 -5.66 10.49
C GLN A 274 -14.59 -5.91 11.69
N LYS A 275 -13.61 -6.82 11.58
CA LYS A 275 -12.63 -7.03 12.66
C LYS A 275 -11.72 -5.82 12.83
N ILE A 276 -11.30 -5.21 11.73
CA ILE A 276 -10.34 -4.10 11.72
C ILE A 276 -11.02 -2.75 11.96
N THR A 277 -12.28 -2.62 11.56
CA THR A 277 -13.11 -1.43 11.76
C THR A 277 -14.45 -1.84 12.36
N PRO A 278 -14.45 -2.26 13.65
CA PRO A 278 -15.65 -2.67 14.35
C PRO A 278 -16.53 -1.46 14.71
N ASP A 279 -17.67 -1.73 15.33
CA ASP A 279 -18.49 -0.72 15.96
C ASP A 279 -17.78 -0.07 17.16
N ASP A 280 -18.18 1.16 17.46
CA ASP A 280 -17.75 1.91 18.62
C ASP A 280 -18.99 2.37 19.38
N GLU A 281 -19.33 1.64 20.46
CA GLU A 281 -20.51 1.91 21.28
C GLU A 281 -20.43 3.28 21.97
N GLU A 282 -19.23 3.72 22.35
CA GLU A 282 -19.03 5.00 23.04
C GLU A 282 -19.27 6.18 22.10
N LEU A 283 -18.85 6.06 20.84
CA LEU A 283 -19.07 7.05 19.78
C LEU A 283 -20.38 6.85 19.01
N GLY A 284 -21.12 5.77 19.28
CA GLY A 284 -22.35 5.41 18.57
C GLY A 284 -22.13 5.11 17.09
N MET A 285 -20.95 4.64 16.71
CA MET A 285 -20.60 4.28 15.34
C MET A 285 -20.84 2.79 15.11
N GLU A 286 -21.47 2.43 13.98
CA GLU A 286 -21.60 1.02 13.60
C GLU A 286 -20.32 0.52 12.91
N GLU A 287 -20.15 -0.80 12.87
CA GLU A 287 -19.05 -1.43 12.12
C GLU A 287 -19.11 -1.07 10.63
N THR A 288 -17.97 -1.15 9.95
CA THR A 288 -17.87 -0.82 8.52
C THR A 288 -18.89 -1.55 7.67
N ILE A 289 -19.47 -0.83 6.71
CA ILE A 289 -20.40 -1.36 5.71
C ILE A 289 -19.69 -2.21 4.64
N MET A 290 -18.36 -2.12 4.55
CA MET A 290 -17.58 -2.89 3.58
C MET A 290 -17.81 -4.39 3.81
N PRO A 291 -18.32 -5.14 2.83
CA PRO A 291 -18.59 -6.56 2.99
C PRO A 291 -17.35 -7.37 3.35
N ASN A 292 -17.52 -8.39 4.21
CA ASN A 292 -16.49 -9.43 4.34
C ASN A 292 -16.64 -10.40 3.18
N PHE A 293 -15.72 -10.29 2.22
CA PHE A 293 -15.67 -11.13 1.03
C PHE A 293 -14.94 -12.46 1.23
N GLU A 294 -14.49 -12.76 2.45
CA GLU A 294 -13.72 -13.96 2.81
C GLU A 294 -12.42 -14.10 1.98
N MET A 295 -11.78 -12.96 1.66
CA MET A 295 -10.58 -12.90 0.82
C MET A 295 -9.39 -13.64 1.44
N SER A 296 -8.62 -14.31 0.59
CA SER A 296 -7.30 -14.82 0.94
C SER A 296 -6.30 -13.67 1.13
N ARG A 297 -5.18 -13.94 1.83
CA ARG A 297 -4.10 -12.95 1.97
C ARG A 297 -3.54 -12.52 0.61
N GLU A 298 -3.52 -13.42 -0.38
CA GLU A 298 -3.07 -13.11 -1.74
C GLU A 298 -4.04 -12.15 -2.45
N GLN A 299 -5.35 -12.40 -2.38
CA GLN A 299 -6.37 -11.50 -2.93
C GLN A 299 -6.34 -10.12 -2.26
N ALA A 300 -6.23 -10.09 -0.93
CA ALA A 300 -6.07 -8.87 -0.16
C ALA A 300 -4.78 -8.11 -0.53
N HIS A 301 -3.69 -8.83 -0.79
CA HIS A 301 -2.44 -8.24 -1.22
C HIS A 301 -2.57 -7.56 -2.60
N LYS A 302 -3.22 -8.19 -3.58
CA LYS A 302 -3.51 -7.56 -4.89
C LYS A 302 -4.22 -6.21 -4.70
N LEU A 303 -5.32 -6.19 -3.96
CA LEU A 303 -6.06 -4.96 -3.69
C LEU A 303 -5.22 -3.94 -2.91
N THR A 304 -4.33 -4.40 -2.03
CA THR A 304 -3.37 -3.53 -1.32
C THR A 304 -2.40 -2.87 -2.31
N VAL A 305 -1.83 -3.61 -3.27
CA VAL A 305 -0.99 -3.03 -4.33
C VAL A 305 -1.77 -1.98 -5.11
N TRP A 306 -3.03 -2.28 -5.46
CA TRP A 306 -3.88 -1.35 -6.21
C TRP A 306 -4.15 -0.05 -5.45
N VAL A 307 -4.64 -0.10 -4.21
CA VAL A 307 -4.96 1.13 -3.45
C VAL A 307 -3.72 1.92 -3.06
N PHE A 308 -2.57 1.26 -2.84
CA PHE A 308 -1.31 1.97 -2.62
C PHE A 308 -0.78 2.64 -3.89
N SER A 309 -1.20 2.19 -5.07
CA SER A 309 -0.84 2.84 -6.34
C SER A 309 -1.62 4.12 -6.62
N MET A 310 -2.70 4.37 -5.85
CA MET A 310 -3.53 5.56 -5.97
C MET A 310 -2.83 6.76 -5.36
N LYS A 311 -2.01 7.41 -6.19
CA LYS A 311 -1.23 8.59 -5.87
C LYS A 311 -1.19 9.56 -7.05
N GLU A 312 -1.21 10.84 -6.76
CA GLU A 312 -0.89 11.88 -7.72
C GLU A 312 0.59 11.78 -8.09
N SER A 313 0.85 11.58 -9.38
CA SER A 313 2.21 11.57 -9.90
C SER A 313 2.83 12.96 -9.79
N THR A 314 3.88 13.06 -8.97
CA THR A 314 4.76 14.24 -8.91
C THR A 314 5.89 14.17 -9.94
N VAL A 315 5.94 13.09 -10.73
CA VAL A 315 6.97 12.83 -11.73
C VAL A 315 6.81 13.79 -12.92
N PRO A 316 7.88 14.47 -13.38
CA PRO A 316 7.84 15.34 -14.54
C PRO A 316 7.37 14.59 -15.80
N VAL A 317 6.55 15.25 -16.62
CA VAL A 317 5.91 14.69 -17.83
C VAL A 317 6.87 13.95 -18.77
N LYS A 318 8.14 14.38 -18.86
CA LYS A 318 9.13 13.73 -19.73
C LYS A 318 9.52 12.30 -19.32
N TYR A 319 9.30 11.94 -18.06
CA TYR A 319 9.48 10.58 -17.53
C TYR A 319 8.18 9.78 -17.59
N ARG A 320 7.06 10.44 -17.87
CA ARG A 320 5.76 9.79 -17.93
C ARG A 320 5.54 9.20 -19.30
N TYR A 321 5.18 7.94 -19.33
CA TYR A 321 4.67 7.27 -20.51
C TYR A 321 3.14 7.37 -20.50
N ARG A 322 2.60 7.92 -21.59
CA ARG A 322 1.16 8.03 -21.81
C ARG A 322 0.87 7.57 -23.23
N PRO A 323 0.39 6.33 -23.43
CA PRO A 323 0.01 5.89 -24.75
C PRO A 323 -1.16 6.73 -25.28
N ALA A 324 -1.25 6.86 -26.60
CA ALA A 324 -2.41 7.48 -27.24
C ALA A 324 -3.66 6.63 -26.93
N ALA A 325 -4.43 7.06 -25.93
CA ALA A 325 -5.66 6.39 -25.56
C ALA A 325 -6.73 6.63 -26.63
N PRO A 326 -7.51 5.60 -27.03
CA PRO A 326 -8.83 5.84 -27.60
C PRO A 326 -9.64 6.70 -26.63
N GLN A 327 -10.53 7.58 -27.12
CA GLN A 327 -11.47 8.27 -26.23
C GLN A 327 -12.36 7.22 -25.56
N ALA A 328 -12.12 6.91 -24.29
CA ALA A 328 -13.05 6.11 -23.51
C ALA A 328 -14.34 6.90 -23.30
N SER A 329 -15.47 6.27 -23.63
CA SER A 329 -16.72 6.62 -22.99
C SER A 329 -16.61 6.16 -21.53
N SER A 330 -16.71 7.07 -20.57
CA SER A 330 -16.94 6.69 -19.17
C SER A 330 -18.08 5.66 -19.12
N LYS A 331 -17.93 4.56 -18.36
CA LYS A 331 -19.10 3.74 -18.00
C LYS A 331 -20.11 4.72 -17.37
N PRO A 332 -21.37 4.78 -17.84
CA PRO A 332 -22.36 5.66 -17.25
C PRO A 332 -22.46 5.34 -15.77
N SER A 333 -22.42 6.35 -14.90
CA SER A 333 -22.70 6.17 -13.47
C SER A 333 -24.03 5.42 -13.30
N VAL A 334 -24.25 4.70 -12.20
CA VAL A 334 -25.56 4.06 -12.00
C VAL A 334 -26.66 5.15 -11.96
N ALA A 335 -26.31 6.37 -11.52
CA ALA A 335 -27.16 7.55 -11.64
C ALA A 335 -27.53 7.90 -13.09
N GLU A 336 -26.62 7.73 -14.05
CA GLU A 336 -26.87 7.96 -15.48
C GLU A 336 -27.72 6.85 -16.11
N GLN A 337 -27.65 5.61 -15.61
CA GLN A 337 -28.57 4.53 -15.99
C GLN A 337 -30.02 4.77 -15.52
N ILE A 338 -30.18 5.62 -14.51
CA ILE A 338 -31.48 5.99 -13.92
C ILE A 338 -31.93 7.38 -14.36
N ALA A 339 -30.99 8.24 -14.78
CA ALA A 339 -31.27 9.55 -15.35
C ALA A 339 -32.18 9.39 -16.59
N GLY A 340 -33.37 9.97 -16.52
CA GLY A 340 -34.37 9.88 -17.59
C GLY A 340 -35.25 8.63 -17.58
N LEU A 341 -35.22 7.81 -16.51
CA LEU A 341 -36.22 6.74 -16.34
C LEU A 341 -37.63 7.25 -16.10
N TYR A 342 -37.74 8.44 -15.54
CA TYR A 342 -39.02 9.09 -15.26
C TYR A 342 -38.92 10.56 -15.67
N THR A 343 -39.90 11.06 -16.42
CA THR A 343 -40.12 12.51 -16.54
C THR A 343 -40.54 13.08 -15.17
N PRO A 344 -40.46 14.40 -14.94
CA PRO A 344 -40.99 15.01 -13.72
C PRO A 344 -42.45 14.62 -13.44
N GLU A 345 -43.27 14.48 -14.48
CA GLU A 345 -44.67 14.05 -14.38
C GLU A 345 -44.79 12.57 -14.00
N GLU A 346 -44.00 11.70 -14.61
CA GLU A 346 -43.96 10.27 -14.26
C GLU A 346 -43.46 10.08 -12.83
N PHE A 347 -42.41 10.81 -12.43
CA PHE A 347 -41.90 10.82 -11.07
C PHE A 347 -42.98 11.28 -10.09
N ALA A 348 -43.73 12.34 -10.40
CA ALA A 348 -44.83 12.81 -9.57
C ALA A 348 -45.94 11.76 -9.42
N ALA A 349 -46.18 10.94 -10.45
CA ALA A 349 -47.17 9.87 -10.44
C ALA A 349 -46.74 8.61 -9.67
N LEU A 350 -45.45 8.44 -9.34
CA LEU A 350 -44.97 7.28 -8.60
C LEU A 350 -45.59 7.19 -7.21
N SER A 351 -45.74 5.94 -6.75
CA SER A 351 -46.14 5.65 -5.37
C SER A 351 -45.14 6.26 -4.37
N LYS A 352 -45.60 6.56 -3.15
CA LYS A 352 -44.71 7.06 -2.09
C LYS A 352 -43.54 6.10 -1.83
N GLY A 353 -43.81 4.79 -1.82
CA GLY A 353 -42.78 3.76 -1.68
C GLY A 353 -41.73 3.77 -2.78
N GLU A 354 -42.15 3.91 -4.04
CA GLU A 354 -41.21 3.98 -5.16
C GLU A 354 -40.35 5.26 -5.13
N LYS A 355 -40.95 6.39 -4.75
CA LYS A 355 -40.18 7.63 -4.49
C LYS A 355 -39.18 7.46 -3.36
N LEU A 356 -39.56 6.77 -2.28
CA LEU A 356 -38.66 6.46 -1.17
C LEU A 356 -37.51 5.56 -1.64
N PHE A 357 -37.79 4.54 -2.46
CA PHE A 357 -36.76 3.66 -3.03
C PHE A 357 -35.72 4.45 -3.85
N LEU A 358 -36.19 5.40 -4.67
CA LEU A 358 -35.31 6.26 -5.47
C LEU A 358 -34.52 7.26 -4.62
N ARG A 359 -35.19 7.96 -3.69
CA ARG A 359 -34.56 9.03 -2.88
C ARG A 359 -33.66 8.52 -1.76
N THR A 360 -33.85 7.27 -1.34
CA THR A 360 -32.99 6.58 -0.36
C THR A 360 -31.85 5.83 -1.06
N ASN A 361 -31.75 5.96 -2.39
CA ASN A 361 -30.71 5.34 -3.21
C ASN A 361 -30.63 3.81 -3.10
N CYS A 362 -31.75 3.14 -2.81
CA CYS A 362 -31.81 1.67 -2.72
C CYS A 362 -31.40 0.99 -4.04
N TRP A 363 -31.58 1.69 -5.16
CA TRP A 363 -31.20 1.29 -6.50
C TRP A 363 -29.69 1.24 -6.74
N ILE A 364 -28.86 1.94 -5.94
CA ILE A 364 -27.40 1.85 -6.03
C ILE A 364 -26.95 0.42 -5.76
N CYS A 365 -27.62 -0.26 -4.83
CA CYS A 365 -27.30 -1.65 -4.51
C CYS A 365 -28.21 -2.63 -5.24
N HIS A 366 -29.50 -2.34 -5.38
CA HIS A 366 -30.48 -3.32 -5.87
C HIS A 366 -30.86 -3.12 -7.33
N THR A 367 -30.82 -4.23 -8.08
CA THR A 367 -31.40 -4.30 -9.43
C THR A 367 -32.92 -4.46 -9.36
N ILE A 368 -33.65 -3.73 -10.22
CA ILE A 368 -35.05 -3.95 -10.56
C ILE A 368 -35.19 -3.92 -12.09
N ARG A 369 -35.72 -5.00 -12.67
CA ARG A 369 -35.95 -5.17 -14.11
C ARG A 369 -34.71 -4.84 -14.96
N GLY A 370 -33.54 -5.25 -14.47
CA GLY A 370 -32.25 -5.04 -15.13
C GLY A 370 -31.65 -3.63 -14.98
N LYS A 371 -32.20 -2.79 -14.09
CA LYS A 371 -31.70 -1.44 -13.80
C LYS A 371 -31.34 -1.28 -12.33
N GLY A 372 -30.24 -0.59 -12.03
CA GLY A 372 -29.67 -0.44 -10.69
C GLY A 372 -28.37 -1.21 -10.52
N GLY A 373 -27.85 -1.30 -9.30
CA GLY A 373 -26.59 -1.99 -9.01
C GLY A 373 -26.74 -3.49 -8.74
N LYS A 374 -25.59 -4.15 -8.60
CA LYS A 374 -25.48 -5.61 -8.41
C LYS A 374 -25.08 -6.02 -6.98
N LEU A 375 -24.67 -5.07 -6.15
CA LEU A 375 -24.26 -5.33 -4.77
C LEU A 375 -25.34 -6.02 -3.92
N GLY A 376 -26.59 -5.64 -4.13
CA GLY A 376 -27.76 -6.21 -3.46
C GLY A 376 -28.52 -7.20 -4.36
N PRO A 377 -29.31 -8.13 -3.79
CA PRO A 377 -30.08 -9.09 -4.57
C PRO A 377 -31.10 -8.41 -5.49
N ASP A 378 -31.34 -9.01 -6.66
CA ASP A 378 -32.39 -8.57 -7.59
C ASP A 378 -33.78 -8.58 -6.93
N LEU A 379 -34.39 -7.39 -6.84
CA LEU A 379 -35.69 -7.16 -6.22
C LEU A 379 -36.87 -7.28 -7.18
N THR A 380 -36.64 -7.55 -8.47
CA THR A 380 -37.68 -7.65 -9.51
C THR A 380 -38.85 -8.55 -9.14
N LYS A 381 -38.60 -9.59 -8.33
CA LYS A 381 -39.60 -10.57 -7.89
C LYS A 381 -39.66 -10.71 -6.37
N VAL A 382 -39.21 -9.69 -5.61
CA VAL A 382 -39.11 -9.79 -4.15
C VAL A 382 -40.47 -9.99 -3.47
N GLY A 383 -41.54 -9.43 -4.03
CA GLY A 383 -42.91 -9.59 -3.54
C GLY A 383 -43.47 -11.00 -3.67
N LYS A 384 -42.84 -11.89 -4.45
CA LYS A 384 -43.11 -13.34 -4.46
C LYS A 384 -42.27 -14.11 -3.44
N LYS A 385 -41.12 -13.56 -3.02
CA LYS A 385 -40.11 -14.24 -2.21
C LYS A 385 -40.23 -13.95 -0.72
N ARG A 386 -40.69 -12.74 -0.34
CA ARG A 386 -40.73 -12.26 1.04
C ARG A 386 -42.09 -11.67 1.37
N ASP A 387 -42.51 -11.80 2.63
CA ASP A 387 -43.74 -11.20 3.15
C ASP A 387 -43.48 -9.84 3.82
N GLU A 388 -44.55 -9.13 4.18
CA GLU A 388 -44.47 -7.81 4.84
C GLU A 388 -43.68 -7.85 6.14
N ALA A 389 -43.97 -8.83 7.00
CA ALA A 389 -43.34 -8.94 8.31
C ALA A 389 -41.82 -9.11 8.18
N TRP A 390 -41.37 -9.93 7.22
CA TRP A 390 -39.96 -10.10 6.90
C TRP A 390 -39.34 -8.81 6.40
N MET A 391 -39.97 -8.12 5.44
CA MET A 391 -39.41 -6.88 4.86
C MET A 391 -39.31 -5.76 5.91
N LEU A 392 -40.33 -5.56 6.75
CA LEU A 392 -40.29 -4.58 7.83
C LEU A 392 -39.18 -4.88 8.85
N LYS A 393 -39.03 -6.15 9.24
CA LYS A 393 -37.96 -6.55 10.15
C LYS A 393 -36.59 -6.35 9.50
N HIS A 394 -36.46 -6.66 8.20
CA HIS A 394 -35.23 -6.45 7.46
C HIS A 394 -34.83 -4.97 7.37
N PHE A 395 -35.77 -4.05 7.12
CA PHE A 395 -35.44 -2.62 7.08
C PHE A 395 -34.99 -2.05 8.44
N LYS A 396 -35.53 -2.58 9.55
CA LYS A 396 -35.15 -2.16 10.91
C LYS A 396 -33.79 -2.70 11.32
N ASP A 397 -33.56 -3.97 11.03
CA ASP A 397 -32.32 -4.67 11.36
C ASP A 397 -32.06 -5.76 10.32
N PRO A 398 -31.33 -5.43 9.23
CA PRO A 398 -31.08 -6.36 8.14
C PRO A 398 -30.40 -7.65 8.60
N ARG A 399 -29.45 -7.53 9.54
CA ARG A 399 -28.66 -8.64 10.08
C ARG A 399 -29.48 -9.58 10.97
N SER A 400 -30.56 -9.10 11.60
CA SER A 400 -31.46 -9.95 12.40
C SER A 400 -32.23 -11.03 11.61
N VAL A 401 -32.35 -10.87 10.29
CA VAL A 401 -33.05 -11.82 9.41
C VAL A 401 -32.17 -12.36 8.29
N THR A 402 -31.09 -11.64 7.97
CA THR A 402 -30.10 -12.02 6.97
C THR A 402 -28.73 -11.80 7.60
N GLN A 403 -28.20 -12.82 8.29
CA GLN A 403 -27.00 -12.70 9.14
C GLN A 403 -25.79 -12.06 8.44
N LYS A 404 -25.56 -12.37 7.15
CA LYS A 404 -24.48 -11.80 6.33
C LYS A 404 -24.91 -10.58 5.49
N SER A 405 -25.92 -9.82 5.92
CA SER A 405 -26.39 -8.66 5.17
C SER A 405 -25.45 -7.47 5.30
N PHE A 406 -25.11 -6.88 4.15
CA PHE A 406 -24.36 -5.62 4.05
C PHE A 406 -25.28 -4.41 3.90
N MET A 407 -26.61 -4.61 3.94
CA MET A 407 -27.56 -3.52 3.91
C MET A 407 -27.40 -2.69 5.19
N PRO A 408 -27.13 -1.37 5.11
CA PRO A 408 -27.01 -0.55 6.30
C PRO A 408 -28.37 -0.38 6.98
N LYS A 409 -28.37 -0.04 8.27
CA LYS A 409 -29.60 0.38 8.94
C LYS A 409 -29.98 1.76 8.44
N PHE A 410 -31.13 1.84 7.77
CA PHE A 410 -31.66 3.12 7.33
C PHE A 410 -32.48 3.75 8.44
N ASN A 411 -32.24 5.04 8.71
CA ASN A 411 -33.04 5.80 9.66
C ASN A 411 -34.40 6.23 9.05
N LEU A 412 -35.24 5.23 8.76
CA LEU A 412 -36.58 5.40 8.22
C LEU A 412 -37.61 5.27 9.33
N THR A 413 -38.68 6.05 9.25
CA THR A 413 -39.84 5.89 10.13
C THR A 413 -40.63 4.61 9.78
N ASP A 414 -41.39 4.10 10.74
CA ASP A 414 -42.28 2.94 10.54
C ASP A 414 -43.26 3.15 9.37
N GLU A 415 -43.72 4.38 9.14
CA GLU A 415 -44.58 4.72 8.01
C GLU A 415 -43.82 4.63 6.68
N GLN A 416 -42.62 5.21 6.59
CA GLN A 416 -41.79 5.13 5.38
C GLN A 416 -41.41 3.70 5.03
N MET A 417 -41.11 2.86 6.05
CA MET A 417 -40.84 1.44 5.83
C MET A 417 -42.05 0.71 5.27
N ARG A 418 -43.27 0.98 5.76
CA ARG A 418 -44.49 0.38 5.20
C ARG A 418 -44.74 0.80 3.76
N GLU A 419 -44.53 2.08 3.43
CA GLU A 419 -44.67 2.58 2.06
C GLU A 419 -43.69 1.86 1.11
N LEU A 420 -42.44 1.64 1.53
CA LEU A 420 -41.47 0.82 0.79
C LEU A 420 -41.94 -0.62 0.60
N VAL A 421 -42.46 -1.25 1.66
CA VAL A 421 -42.98 -2.63 1.57
C VAL A 421 -44.13 -2.72 0.58
N VAL A 422 -45.09 -1.80 0.62
CA VAL A 422 -46.20 -1.76 -0.33
C VAL A 422 -45.69 -1.73 -1.77
N TYR A 423 -44.70 -0.88 -2.06
CA TYR A 423 -44.06 -0.84 -3.37
C TYR A 423 -43.37 -2.17 -3.73
N LEU A 424 -42.50 -2.70 -2.87
CA LEU A 424 -41.78 -3.94 -3.14
C LEU A 424 -42.70 -5.16 -3.31
N GLN A 425 -43.86 -5.17 -2.65
CA GLN A 425 -44.87 -6.22 -2.83
C GLN A 425 -45.52 -6.21 -4.22
N THR A 426 -45.47 -5.09 -4.94
CA THR A 426 -45.92 -5.01 -6.35
C THR A 426 -44.94 -5.70 -7.31
N LEU A 427 -43.68 -5.89 -6.91
CA LEU A 427 -42.63 -6.52 -7.70
C LEU A 427 -42.74 -8.05 -7.63
N ARG A 428 -43.61 -8.63 -8.47
CA ARG A 428 -43.96 -10.06 -8.44
C ARG A 428 -43.45 -10.84 -9.65
#